data_AF-A0A7C3LEE5-F1
#
_entry.id   AF-A0A7C3LEE5-F1
#
_cell.length_a   1.000
_cell.length_b   1.000
_cell.length_c   1.000
_cell.angle_alpha   90.00
_cell.angle_beta   90.00
_cell.angle_gamma   90.00
#
_symmetry.space_group_name_H-M   'P 1'
#
loop_
_entity.id
_entity.type
_entity.pdbx_description
1 polymer ?
#
loop_
_entity_poly.entity_id
_entity_poly.type
_entity_poly.pdbx_seq_one_letter_code
_entity_poly.pdbx_strand_id
1 'polypeptide(L)' 'MKQYAWIWHTDDAVYGLRLDLADGRLEWYDTIGCDCDDNTAEQTLAQYQQTGVPNVIPIPPSDILTELNQALKTTHR' A
#
# COMPACT_ATOMS: atom_id res chain seq x y z
N MET A 1 -2.48 -1.92 -17.90
CA MET A 1 -1.54 -1.45 -16.85
C MET A 1 -1.76 -2.31 -15.61
N LYS A 2 -0.71 -2.61 -14.82
CA LYS A 2 -0.79 -3.61 -13.75
C LYS A 2 -0.97 -2.90 -12.40
N GLN A 3 -2.14 -3.09 -11.79
CA GLN A 3 -2.47 -2.59 -10.46
C GLN A 3 -2.52 -3.77 -9.49
N TYR A 4 -2.11 -3.54 -8.25
CA TYR A 4 -2.23 -4.50 -7.16
C TYR A 4 -2.97 -3.86 -6.00
N ALA A 5 -3.68 -4.68 -5.23
CA ALA A 5 -4.35 -4.25 -4.02
C ALA A 5 -4.18 -5.33 -2.96
N TRP A 6 -3.93 -4.89 -1.73
CA TRP A 6 -3.86 -5.72 -0.55
C TRP A 6 -4.75 -5.14 0.53
N ILE A 7 -5.33 -6.03 1.33
CA ILE A 7 -6.09 -5.68 2.52
C ILE A 7 -5.59 -6.51 3.68
N TRP A 8 -5.57 -5.93 4.87
CA TRP A 8 -5.26 -6.66 6.09
C TRP A 8 -6.07 -6.12 7.26
N HIS A 9 -6.22 -6.96 8.26
CA HIS A 9 -6.79 -6.56 9.53
C HIS A 9 -5.68 -6.37 10.56
N THR A 10 -5.81 -5.29 11.32
CA THR A 10 -5.05 -5.09 12.56
C THR A 10 -6.04 -4.75 13.65
N ASP A 11 -6.06 -5.54 14.72
CA ASP A 11 -7.06 -5.45 15.78
C ASP A 11 -8.50 -5.44 15.21
N ASP A 12 -9.22 -4.34 15.37
CA ASP A 12 -10.62 -4.17 14.94
C ASP A 12 -10.79 -3.37 13.63
N ALA A 13 -9.69 -3.01 12.95
CA ALA A 13 -9.72 -2.18 11.75
C ALA A 13 -9.21 -2.90 10.49
N VAL A 14 -9.86 -2.61 9.36
CA VAL A 14 -9.42 -3.01 8.02
C VAL A 14 -8.53 -1.91 7.45
N TYR A 15 -7.35 -2.31 6.99
CA TYR A 15 -6.43 -1.46 6.25
C TYR A 15 -6.27 -1.98 4.84
N GLY A 16 -5.81 -1.12 3.95
CA GLY A 16 -5.37 -1.58 2.64
C GLY A 16 -4.35 -0.69 1.98
N LEU A 17 -3.86 -1.23 0.88
CA LEU A 17 -2.84 -0.65 0.05
C LEU A 17 -3.21 -0.92 -1.40
N ARG A 18 -3.17 0.12 -2.23
CA ARG A 18 -3.19 0.00 -3.67
C ARG A 18 -1.85 0.46 -4.25
N LEU A 19 -1.35 -0.30 -5.20
CA LEU A 19 -0.16 0.02 -5.97
C LEU A 19 -0.56 0.25 -7.42
N ASP A 20 -0.36 1.47 -7.90
CA ASP A 20 -0.42 1.82 -9.31
C ASP A 20 1.00 1.87 -9.90
N LEU A 21 1.34 0.86 -10.71
CA LEU A 21 2.64 0.80 -11.37
C LEU A 21 2.77 1.76 -12.56
N ALA A 22 1.67 2.20 -13.16
CA ALA A 22 1.74 3.17 -14.26
C ALA A 22 2.14 4.55 -13.73
N ASP A 23 1.59 4.92 -12.58
CA ASP A 23 1.86 6.21 -11.95
C ASP A 23 2.98 6.16 -10.91
N GLY A 24 3.45 4.96 -10.53
CA GLY A 24 4.46 4.78 -9.50
C GLY A 24 3.98 5.23 -8.11
N ARG A 25 2.70 4.99 -7.81
CA ARG A 25 2.02 5.46 -6.59
C ARG A 25 1.55 4.32 -5.72
N LEU A 26 1.68 4.52 -4.41
CA LEU A 26 1.09 3.72 -3.35
C LEU A 26 0.01 4.56 -2.66
N GLU A 27 -1.20 4.04 -2.62
CA GLU A 27 -2.34 4.63 -1.91
C GLU A 27 -2.64 3.76 -0.69
N TRP A 28 -2.60 4.35 0.50
CA TRP A 28 -2.82 3.65 1.75
C TRP A 28 -4.16 4.04 2.36
N TYR A 29 -4.85 3.08 2.97
CA TYR A 29 -6.20 3.25 3.51
C TYR A 29 -6.26 2.75 4.96
N ASP A 30 -6.67 3.63 5.88
CA ASP A 30 -7.14 3.31 7.21
C ASP A 30 -8.67 3.28 7.17
N THR A 31 -9.30 2.18 7.57
CA THR A 31 -10.76 1.99 7.54
C THR A 31 -11.43 1.93 6.16
N ILE A 32 -11.13 0.88 5.39
CA ILE A 32 -11.85 0.51 4.14
C ILE A 32 -13.38 0.26 4.33
N GLY A 33 -13.90 0.39 5.56
CA GLY A 33 -15.32 0.25 5.88
C GLY A 33 -16.15 1.54 5.89
N CYS A 34 -15.54 2.72 5.77
CA CYS A 34 -16.27 3.98 5.65
C CYS A 34 -16.26 4.42 4.18
N ASP A 35 -17.44 4.77 3.66
CA ASP A 35 -17.78 5.07 2.25
C ASP A 35 -17.08 6.34 1.67
N CYS A 36 -15.93 6.70 2.22
CA CYS A 36 -15.11 7.82 1.81
C CYS A 36 -13.98 7.25 0.95
N ASP A 37 -14.10 7.36 -0.38
CA ASP A 37 -13.12 6.91 -1.39
C ASP A 37 -11.72 7.56 -1.29
N ASP A 38 -11.42 8.28 -0.21
CA ASP A 38 -10.17 9.00 -0.02
C ASP A 38 -9.11 8.08 0.61
N ASN A 39 -7.92 8.07 0.02
CA ASN A 39 -6.75 7.44 0.61
C ASN A 39 -6.25 8.27 1.80
N THR A 40 -5.89 7.60 2.89
CA THR A 40 -5.30 8.20 4.09
C THR A 40 -3.93 8.79 3.82
N ALA A 41 -3.16 8.14 2.95
CA ALA A 41 -1.84 8.61 2.56
C ALA A 41 -1.52 8.19 1.12
N GLU A 42 -0.79 9.06 0.42
CA GLU A 42 -0.17 8.76 -0.87
C GLU A 42 1.36 8.81 -0.73
N GLN A 43 2.05 7.87 -1.37
CA GLN A 43 3.50 7.89 -1.50
C GLN A 43 3.93 7.45 -2.91
N THR A 44 5.00 8.06 -3.40
CA THR A 44 5.72 7.55 -4.58
C THR A 44 6.54 6.31 -4.22
N LEU A 45 6.90 5.50 -5.22
CA LEU A 45 7.81 4.36 -5.01
C LEU A 45 9.13 4.78 -4.35
N ALA A 46 9.68 5.93 -4.74
CA ALA A 46 10.94 6.44 -4.19
C ALA A 46 10.82 6.81 -2.71
N GLN A 47 9.70 7.44 -2.33
CA GLN A 47 9.42 7.74 -0.92
C GLN A 47 9.27 6.44 -0.11
N TYR A 48 8.50 5.47 -0.62
CA TYR A 48 8.35 4.17 0.05
C TYR A 48 9.70 3.46 0.26
N GLN A 49 10.60 3.51 -0.72
CA GLN A 49 11.96 2.95 -0.59
C GLN A 49 12.83 3.67 0.46
N GLN A 50 12.58 4.95 0.72
CA GLN A 50 13.33 5.76 1.67
C GLN A 50 12.75 5.71 3.09
N THR A 51 11.42 5.78 3.21
CA THR A 51 10.73 5.95 4.50
C THR A 51 9.96 4.72 4.93
N GLY A 52 9.67 3.78 4.02
CA GLY A 52 8.77 2.66 4.27
C GLY A 52 7.31 3.10 4.37
N VAL A 53 6.52 2.26 5.07
CA VAL A 53 5.08 2.45 5.33
C VAL A 53 4.85 3.78 6.08
N PRO A 54 3.82 4.57 5.73
CA PRO A 54 3.48 5.79 6.48
C PRO A 54 3.21 5.51 7.95
N ASN A 55 3.64 6.39 8.85
CA ASN A 55 3.43 6.23 10.29
C ASN A 55 1.95 6.22 10.73
N VAL A 56 1.04 6.68 9.86
CA VAL A 56 -0.42 6.67 10.11
C VAL A 56 -1.07 5.34 9.77
N ILE A 57 -0.32 4.42 9.14
CA ILE A 57 -0.78 3.10 8.73
C ILE A 57 -0.03 2.05 9.55
N PRO A 58 -0.71 1.10 10.20
CA PRO A 58 -0.03 -0.01 10.84
C PRO A 58 0.73 -0.83 9.80
N ILE A 59 1.90 -1.32 10.21
CA ILE A 59 2.78 -2.07 9.33
C ILE A 59 2.03 -3.31 8.82
N PRO A 60 1.93 -3.51 7.49
CA PRO A 60 1.28 -4.69 6.93
C PRO A 60 1.97 -6.00 7.39
N PRO A 61 1.22 -7.10 7.45
CA PRO A 61 1.76 -8.45 7.55
C PRO A 61 2.93 -8.73 6.59
N SER A 62 3.83 -9.62 7.00
CA SER A 62 5.10 -9.86 6.29
C SER A 62 4.92 -10.51 4.91
N ASP A 63 3.85 -11.25 4.70
CA ASP A 63 3.42 -11.78 3.41
C ASP A 63 3.04 -10.64 2.45
N ILE A 64 2.21 -9.69 2.89
CA ILE A 64 1.85 -8.50 2.10
C ILE A 64 3.08 -7.66 1.77
N LEU A 65 3.97 -7.42 2.74
CA LEU A 65 5.23 -6.72 2.49
C LEU A 65 6.11 -7.48 1.47
N THR A 66 6.12 -8.81 1.53
CA THR A 66 6.88 -9.63 0.58
C THR A 66 6.31 -9.50 -0.84
N GLU A 67 4.99 -9.61 -0.98
CA GLU A 67 4.31 -9.48 -2.27
C GLU A 67 4.46 -8.07 -2.85
N LEU A 68 4.30 -7.03 -2.03
CA LEU A 68 4.53 -5.64 -2.43
C LEU A 68 5.95 -5.46 -2.97
N ASN A 69 6.96 -5.95 -2.25
CA ASN A 69 8.35 -5.84 -2.68
C ASN A 69 8.63 -6.65 -3.96
N GLN A 70 7.96 -7.78 -4.17
CA GLN A 70 8.06 -8.54 -5.42
C GLN A 70 7.41 -7.77 -6.58
N ALA A 71 6.23 -7.18 -6.37
CA ALA A 71 5.53 -6.36 -7.36
C ALA A 71 6.38 -5.16 -7.81
N LEU A 72 7.06 -4.49 -6.87
CA LEU A 72 7.96 -3.38 -7.16
C LEU A 72 9.20 -3.82 -7.96
N LYS A 73 9.77 -4.99 -7.66
CA LYS A 73 10.92 -5.54 -8.40
C LYS A 73 10.58 -5.92 -9.84
N THR A 74 9.36 -6.39 -10.10
CA THR A 74 8.94 -6.75 -11.47
C THR A 74 8.84 -5.56 -12.43
N THR A 75 8.84 -4.33 -11.92
CA THR A 75 8.79 -3.10 -12.73
C THR A 75 10.18 -2.63 -13.18
N HIS A 76 11.25 -3.10 -12.53
CA HIS A 76 12.64 -2.72 -12.84
C HIS A 76 13.35 -3.67 -13.83
N ARG A 77 12.61 -4.41 -14.66
CA ARG A 77 13.18 -5.40 -15.60
C ARG A 77 12.87 -5.10 -17.05
#